data_AF-M1A8E7-F1
#
_entry.id   AF-M1A8E7-F1
#
_cell.length_a   1.000
_cell.length_b   1.000
_cell.length_c   1.000
_cell.angle_alpha   90.00
_cell.angle_beta   90.00
_cell.angle_gamma   90.00
#
_symmetry.space_group_name_H-M   'P 1'
#
loop_
_entity.id
_entity.type
_entity.pdbx_description
1 polymer ?
#
loop_
_entity_poly.entity_id
_entity_poly.type
_entity_poly.pdbx_seq_one_letter_code
_entity_poly.pdbx_strand_id
1 'polypeptide(L)'
;MACLSCSPSRMRLPLLQTHIPISNFTCLTVFPFQSLAISLPKYKVKSVHIPSCSASSISSTNLEEEEEEDDDPTAELVYLDPEIDPESISEWELDFCSRPILDIRGKKLWELLVCDDSLSLQYTKYFPNNLINSITLKDALLSISNDLGLPLPDKIRFFRSQMQTIITRACNELAIKPVPSKRCLSLVLWLEDRYETVYTRHPGFQKGAKPLLALDNPFPMELPENLYGEKWAFVQLPVSAVREEVSNLETRLVFGSSLDLDLLGIEIEDNTLIPGLAVASSRAKPLAGMIAVLSFFLTLYCFMDYDNSCAHALFLD
;
A
#
# COMPACT_ATOMS: atom_id res chain seq x y z
N MET A 1 -15.67 -18.27 -65.00
CA MET A 1 -15.57 -19.71 -64.64
C MET A 1 -14.11 -20.06 -64.43
N ALA A 2 -13.84 -21.03 -63.53
CA ALA A 2 -12.59 -21.80 -63.39
C ALA A 2 -11.30 -21.10 -62.87
N CYS A 3 -10.50 -21.91 -62.17
CA CYS A 3 -9.34 -21.62 -61.32
C CYS A 3 -7.98 -21.52 -62.05
N LEU A 4 -6.94 -21.07 -61.30
CA LEU A 4 -5.50 -21.45 -61.27
C LEU A 4 -4.84 -20.55 -60.16
N SER A 5 -3.76 -20.86 -59.44
CA SER A 5 -3.08 -22.12 -59.04
C SER A 5 -2.08 -21.82 -57.88
N CYS A 6 -1.72 -22.82 -57.04
CA CYS A 6 -0.81 -22.63 -55.88
C CYS A 6 0.68 -22.48 -56.23
N SER A 7 1.46 -21.79 -55.36
CA SER A 7 2.85 -22.14 -55.01
C SER A 7 3.31 -21.37 -53.74
N PRO A 8 3.95 -22.02 -52.73
CA PRO A 8 4.42 -21.35 -51.51
C PRO A 8 5.91 -20.98 -51.57
N SER A 9 6.25 -19.73 -51.24
CA SER A 9 7.63 -19.25 -51.19
C SER A 9 8.29 -19.52 -49.83
N ARG A 10 9.38 -20.29 -49.88
CA ARG A 10 10.15 -20.82 -48.73
C ARG A 10 11.13 -19.76 -48.19
N MET A 11 10.80 -19.09 -47.09
CA MET A 11 11.75 -18.21 -46.37
C MET A 11 12.57 -18.99 -45.34
N ARG A 12 13.85 -18.64 -45.20
CA ARG A 12 14.85 -19.38 -44.41
C ARG A 12 14.94 -18.85 -42.98
N LEU A 13 14.92 -19.75 -42.00
CA LEU A 13 15.37 -19.47 -40.63
C LEU A 13 16.91 -19.36 -40.60
N PRO A 14 17.49 -18.38 -39.88
CA PRO A 14 18.93 -18.38 -39.58
C PRO A 14 19.31 -19.56 -38.67
N LEU A 15 20.52 -20.11 -38.84
CA LEU A 15 21.02 -21.18 -37.98
C LEU A 15 21.26 -20.67 -36.54
N LEU A 16 20.80 -21.46 -35.56
CA LEU A 16 21.25 -21.34 -34.18
C LEU A 16 22.75 -21.67 -34.07
N GLN A 17 23.54 -20.72 -33.59
CA GLN A 17 24.93 -20.97 -33.20
C GLN A 17 24.96 -21.55 -31.78
N THR A 18 25.26 -22.84 -31.68
CA THR A 18 25.42 -23.53 -30.39
C THR A 18 26.74 -23.13 -29.73
N HIS A 19 26.69 -22.21 -28.76
CA HIS A 19 27.81 -21.97 -27.86
C HIS A 19 27.82 -23.00 -26.72
N ILE A 20 29.00 -23.58 -26.49
CA ILE A 20 29.25 -24.61 -25.48
C ILE A 20 29.10 -23.98 -24.07
N PRO A 21 28.30 -24.55 -23.16
CA PRO A 21 28.22 -24.05 -21.79
C PRO A 21 29.49 -24.40 -21.02
N ILE A 22 30.20 -23.39 -20.54
CA ILE A 22 31.19 -23.58 -19.48
C ILE A 22 30.41 -23.72 -18.17
N SER A 23 30.57 -24.86 -17.51
CA SER A 23 29.90 -25.18 -16.25
C SER A 23 30.39 -24.30 -15.11
N ASN A 24 29.46 -23.76 -14.31
CA ASN A 24 29.42 -23.91 -12.85
C ASN A 24 28.29 -23.03 -12.26
N PHE A 25 27.05 -23.45 -12.48
CA PHE A 25 25.90 -23.01 -11.68
C PHE A 25 25.08 -24.24 -11.29
N THR A 26 25.00 -24.52 -10.00
CA THR A 26 24.26 -25.66 -9.45
C THR A 26 22.77 -25.31 -9.44
N CYS A 27 22.11 -25.53 -10.59
CA CYS A 27 20.67 -25.31 -10.71
C CYS A 27 19.90 -26.41 -9.96
N LEU A 28 19.24 -26.05 -8.87
CA LEU A 28 18.30 -26.92 -8.17
C LEU A 28 16.93 -26.87 -8.84
N THR A 29 16.66 -27.91 -9.63
CA THR A 29 15.34 -28.50 -9.93
C THR A 29 14.12 -27.58 -10.07
N VAL A 30 13.62 -27.44 -11.30
CA VAL A 30 12.30 -26.89 -11.61
C VAL A 30 11.19 -27.80 -11.08
N PHE A 31 10.27 -27.26 -10.27
CA PHE A 31 9.04 -27.93 -9.83
C PHE A 31 7.77 -27.20 -10.33
N PRO A 32 6.63 -27.91 -10.48
CA PRO A 32 5.40 -27.29 -10.96
C PRO A 32 4.77 -26.37 -9.92
N PHE A 33 4.31 -25.21 -10.37
CA PHE A 33 3.60 -24.20 -9.56
C PHE A 33 2.31 -24.79 -8.97
N GLN A 34 2.11 -24.63 -7.66
CA GLN A 34 0.83 -24.88 -6.98
C GLN A 34 0.36 -23.57 -6.34
N SER A 35 -0.82 -23.10 -6.74
CA SER A 35 -1.45 -21.91 -6.16
C SER A 35 -1.96 -22.23 -4.76
N LEU A 36 -1.57 -21.42 -3.77
CA LEU A 36 -2.27 -21.34 -2.50
C LEU A 36 -3.43 -20.34 -2.64
N ALA A 37 -4.54 -20.62 -1.97
CA ALA A 37 -5.63 -19.66 -1.80
C ALA A 37 -5.57 -19.10 -0.38
N ILE A 38 -5.23 -17.82 -0.25
CA ILE A 38 -5.13 -17.13 1.05
C ILE A 38 -6.49 -16.58 1.46
N SER A 39 -6.89 -16.79 2.71
CA SER A 39 -8.09 -16.21 3.32
C SER A 39 -7.72 -15.25 4.43
N LEU A 40 -7.95 -13.95 4.21
CA LEU A 40 -7.62 -12.89 5.17
C LEU A 40 -8.49 -12.97 6.45
N PRO A 41 -7.91 -12.78 7.65
CA PRO A 41 -8.66 -12.72 8.90
C PRO A 41 -9.41 -11.40 9.04
N LYS A 42 -10.54 -11.42 9.77
CA LYS A 42 -11.33 -10.22 10.07
C LYS A 42 -10.88 -9.61 11.39
N TYR A 43 -10.23 -8.45 11.34
CA TYR A 43 -9.92 -7.68 12.55
C TYR A 43 -11.21 -7.13 13.18
N LYS A 44 -11.25 -7.10 14.51
CA LYS A 44 -12.31 -6.44 15.30
C LYS A 44 -11.66 -5.35 16.13
N VAL A 45 -11.64 -4.13 15.60
CA VAL A 45 -11.27 -2.95 16.38
C VAL A 45 -12.37 -2.66 17.41
N LYS A 46 -11.98 -2.41 18.66
CA LYS A 46 -12.85 -1.83 19.68
C LYS A 46 -12.55 -0.34 19.77
N SER A 47 -13.58 0.50 19.69
CA SER A 47 -13.46 1.93 19.99
C SER A 47 -13.02 2.12 21.44
N VAL A 48 -12.08 3.03 21.67
CA VAL A 48 -11.68 3.50 23.01
C VAL A 48 -11.69 5.03 22.96
N HIS A 49 -12.67 5.64 23.63
CA HIS A 49 -12.81 7.09 23.65
C HIS A 49 -11.93 7.70 24.75
N ILE A 50 -11.06 8.65 24.39
CA ILE A 50 -10.34 9.48 25.35
C ILE A 50 -11.23 10.70 25.69
N PRO A 51 -11.56 10.98 26.96
CA PRO A 51 -12.42 12.11 27.31
C PRO A 51 -11.66 13.44 27.27
N SER A 52 -12.25 14.45 26.60
CA SER A 52 -11.70 15.81 26.55
C SER A 52 -11.89 16.53 27.89
N CYS A 53 -10.78 16.90 28.55
CA CYS A 53 -10.78 17.53 29.86
C CYS A 53 -11.09 19.03 29.82
N SER A 54 -12.37 19.40 29.88
CA SER A 54 -12.78 20.75 30.28
C SER A 54 -13.00 20.83 31.80
N ALA A 55 -12.12 21.54 32.49
CA ALA A 55 -12.15 21.65 33.94
C ALA A 55 -13.31 22.52 34.45
N SER A 56 -14.29 21.91 35.13
CA SER A 56 -15.11 22.60 36.13
C SER A 56 -15.55 21.63 37.23
N SER A 57 -15.24 21.95 38.49
CA SER A 57 -15.42 21.05 39.62
C SER A 57 -16.67 21.39 40.44
N ILE A 58 -17.68 20.52 40.48
CA ILE A 58 -18.62 20.37 41.63
C ILE A 58 -19.02 18.89 41.76
N SER A 59 -19.28 18.43 42.99
CA SER A 59 -19.41 17.02 43.41
C SER A 59 -20.85 16.48 43.44
N SER A 60 -20.98 15.14 43.33
CA SER A 60 -22.11 14.25 43.74
C SER A 60 -23.40 14.34 42.88
N THR A 61 -24.13 13.25 42.58
CA THR A 61 -24.22 11.89 43.18
C THR A 61 -24.74 10.87 42.15
N ASN A 62 -24.47 9.57 42.32
CA ASN A 62 -24.93 8.49 41.41
C ASN A 62 -26.46 8.46 41.20
N LEU A 63 -26.88 8.34 39.94
CA LEU A 63 -27.91 7.39 39.48
C LEU A 63 -27.45 6.83 38.12
N GLU A 64 -27.67 5.53 37.91
CA GLU A 64 -27.35 4.84 36.65
C GLU A 64 -28.52 5.05 35.68
N GLU A 65 -28.30 5.83 34.63
CA GLU A 65 -29.16 5.86 33.45
C GLU A 65 -28.38 5.19 32.30
N GLU A 66 -28.89 4.07 31.80
CA GLU A 66 -28.40 3.47 30.55
C GLU A 66 -28.87 4.36 29.40
N GLU A 67 -28.07 5.38 29.08
CA GLU A 67 -28.27 6.19 27.87
C GLU A 67 -28.16 5.27 26.64
N GLU A 68 -29.23 5.19 25.82
CA GLU A 68 -29.12 4.62 24.48
C GLU A 68 -28.15 5.52 23.69
N GLU A 69 -26.90 5.07 23.50
CA GLU A 69 -25.91 5.77 22.68
C GLU A 69 -26.51 6.04 21.29
N ASP A 70 -26.74 7.32 20.99
CA ASP A 70 -27.15 7.81 19.68
C ASP A 70 -25.93 7.65 18.74
N ASP A 71 -25.76 6.42 18.25
CA ASP A 71 -24.59 5.87 17.57
C ASP A 71 -24.32 6.63 16.25
N ASP A 72 -23.68 7.81 16.35
CA ASP A 72 -23.42 8.71 15.22
C ASP A 72 -22.64 7.96 14.14
N PRO A 73 -23.26 7.67 12.97
CA PRO A 73 -22.61 6.91 11.91
C PRO A 73 -21.45 7.70 11.26
N THR A 74 -21.27 8.95 11.67
CA THR A 74 -20.28 9.94 11.22
C THR A 74 -19.19 10.20 12.28
N ALA A 75 -19.20 9.47 13.40
CA ALA A 75 -18.25 9.68 14.49
C ALA A 75 -16.78 9.65 14.02
N GLU A 76 -15.99 10.62 14.48
CA GLU A 76 -14.56 10.71 14.19
C GLU A 76 -13.79 9.64 14.97
N LEU A 77 -13.25 8.63 14.28
CA LEU A 77 -12.30 7.71 14.90
C LEU A 77 -10.94 8.41 15.09
N VAL A 78 -10.47 8.45 16.33
CA VAL A 78 -9.17 8.99 16.73
C VAL A 78 -8.51 7.95 17.63
N TYR A 79 -7.45 7.33 17.15
CA TYR A 79 -6.70 6.30 17.85
C TYR A 79 -5.19 6.54 17.69
N LEU A 80 -4.49 6.47 18.81
CA LEU A 80 -3.05 6.39 18.89
C LEU A 80 -2.72 5.29 19.90
N ASP A 81 -1.84 4.37 19.53
CA ASP A 81 -1.37 3.30 20.42
C ASP A 81 -0.62 3.91 21.62
N PRO A 82 -1.00 3.61 22.88
CA PRO A 82 -0.32 4.17 24.05
C PRO A 82 1.10 3.62 24.27
N GLU A 83 1.51 2.55 23.58
CA GLU A 83 2.86 1.97 23.69
C GLU A 83 3.86 2.52 22.65
N ILE A 84 3.39 3.28 21.63
CA ILE A 84 4.26 3.87 20.60
C ILE A 84 4.93 5.15 21.08
N ASP A 85 6.17 5.39 20.64
CA ASP A 85 6.84 6.69 20.81
C ASP A 85 6.29 7.69 19.77
N PRO A 86 5.68 8.82 20.18
CA PRO A 86 5.23 9.87 19.26
C PRO A 86 6.26 10.29 18.20
N GLU A 87 7.54 10.34 18.57
CA GLU A 87 8.64 10.76 17.68
C GLU A 87 9.02 9.68 16.65
N SER A 88 8.56 8.44 16.82
CA SER A 88 8.81 7.36 15.85
C SER A 88 7.92 7.45 14.60
N ILE A 89 6.74 8.08 14.71
CA ILE A 89 5.75 8.18 13.62
C ILE A 89 6.10 9.33 12.67
N SER A 90 7.19 9.15 11.92
CA SER A 90 7.73 10.13 10.97
C SER A 90 7.05 10.14 9.59
N GLU A 91 6.23 9.13 9.27
CA GLU A 91 5.61 8.96 7.95
C GLU A 91 4.11 8.63 8.08
N TRP A 92 3.25 9.37 7.37
CA TRP A 92 1.81 9.10 7.34
C TRP A 92 1.33 8.69 5.94
N GLU A 93 0.24 7.94 5.88
CA GLU A 93 -0.52 7.59 4.68
C GLU A 93 -1.89 8.30 4.71
N LEU A 94 -2.35 8.83 3.58
CA LEU A 94 -3.54 9.70 3.51
C LEU A 94 -4.47 9.39 2.32
N ASP A 95 -5.76 9.24 2.60
CA ASP A 95 -6.85 9.25 1.60
C ASP A 95 -7.90 10.29 1.99
N PHE A 96 -8.02 11.35 1.18
CA PHE A 96 -9.04 12.39 1.35
C PHE A 96 -10.01 12.31 0.16
N CYS A 97 -11.09 11.55 0.28
CA CYS A 97 -11.92 11.18 -0.86
C CYS A 97 -13.43 11.14 -0.56
N SER A 98 -14.26 11.19 -1.60
CA SER A 98 -15.71 11.03 -1.45
C SER A 98 -16.06 9.56 -1.19
N ARG A 99 -16.87 9.30 -0.16
CA ARG A 99 -17.37 7.95 0.16
C ARG A 99 -18.64 7.61 -0.62
N PRO A 100 -19.04 6.32 -0.70
CA PRO A 100 -20.32 5.89 -1.28
C PRO A 100 -21.55 6.28 -0.41
N ILE A 101 -21.45 7.37 0.34
CA ILE A 101 -22.41 7.85 1.32
C ILE A 101 -22.98 9.19 0.83
N LEU A 102 -24.30 9.37 0.97
CA LEU A 102 -24.97 10.65 0.77
C LEU A 102 -25.33 11.28 2.13
N ASP A 103 -25.15 12.60 2.22
CA ASP A 103 -25.68 13.42 3.30
C ASP A 103 -27.22 13.55 3.20
N ILE A 104 -27.83 14.17 4.21
CA ILE A 104 -29.28 14.46 4.26
C ILE A 104 -29.79 15.36 3.10
N ARG A 105 -28.88 15.92 2.28
CA ARG A 105 -29.15 16.80 1.13
C ARG A 105 -28.92 16.09 -0.20
N GLY A 106 -28.61 14.78 -0.19
CA GLY A 106 -28.31 13.99 -1.38
C GLY A 106 -26.96 14.35 -2.04
N LYS A 107 -26.01 14.91 -1.30
CA LYS A 107 -24.64 15.18 -1.76
C LYS A 107 -23.69 14.14 -1.19
N LYS A 108 -22.62 13.84 -1.94
CA LYS A 108 -21.58 12.91 -1.46
C LYS A 108 -20.93 13.45 -0.20
N LEU A 109 -20.84 12.60 0.81
CA LEU A 109 -20.00 12.84 1.98
C LEU A 109 -18.54 12.54 1.61
N TRP A 110 -17.63 13.36 2.12
CA TRP A 110 -16.19 13.16 1.99
C TRP A 110 -15.59 12.77 3.32
N GLU A 111 -14.43 12.12 3.29
CA GLU A 111 -13.74 11.69 4.49
C GLU A 111 -12.23 11.77 4.29
N LEU A 112 -11.54 12.26 5.31
CA LEU A 112 -10.10 12.15 5.48
C LEU A 112 -9.82 10.90 6.31
N LEU A 113 -8.97 10.01 5.81
CA LEU A 113 -8.28 9.00 6.61
C LEU A 113 -6.81 9.38 6.65
N VAL A 114 -6.20 9.24 7.83
CA VAL A 114 -4.76 9.31 8.05
C VAL A 114 -4.37 8.13 8.95
N CYS A 115 -3.33 7.41 8.57
CA CYS A 115 -2.68 6.40 9.43
C CYS A 115 -1.16 6.42 9.23
N ASP A 116 -0.42 5.72 10.08
CA ASP A 116 0.96 5.34 9.81
C ASP A 116 1.01 4.01 9.03
N ASP A 117 2.19 3.39 8.91
CA ASP A 117 2.32 2.06 8.32
C ASP A 117 1.96 0.93 9.28
N SER A 118 2.17 1.05 10.59
CA SER A 118 1.82 -0.01 11.56
C SER A 118 0.34 -0.01 12.00
N LEU A 119 -0.43 1.02 11.62
CA LEU A 119 -1.78 1.33 12.14
C LEU A 119 -1.82 1.67 13.64
N SER A 120 -0.67 1.95 14.26
CA SER A 120 -0.59 2.55 15.60
C SER A 120 -1.20 3.95 15.64
N LEU A 121 -1.20 4.70 14.54
CA LEU A 121 -1.98 5.92 14.34
C LEU A 121 -3.15 5.62 13.39
N GLN A 122 -4.36 5.94 13.81
CA GLN A 122 -5.56 5.90 12.97
C GLN A 122 -6.43 7.13 13.25
N TYR A 123 -6.68 7.94 12.23
CA TYR A 123 -7.51 9.14 12.32
C TYR A 123 -8.50 9.21 11.15
N THR A 124 -9.77 9.50 11.43
CA THR A 124 -10.80 9.71 10.42
C THR A 124 -11.65 10.94 10.71
N LYS A 125 -11.95 11.74 9.68
CA LYS A 125 -12.85 12.90 9.80
C LYS A 125 -13.70 13.08 8.55
N TYR A 126 -15.01 13.22 8.74
CA TYR A 126 -15.94 13.47 7.63
C TYR A 126 -16.08 14.97 7.32
N PHE A 127 -16.35 15.27 6.05
CA PHE A 127 -16.48 16.63 5.52
C PHE A 127 -17.65 16.74 4.54
N PRO A 128 -18.43 17.84 4.58
CA PRO A 128 -19.39 18.14 3.53
C PRO A 128 -18.67 18.62 2.26
N ASN A 129 -19.25 18.33 1.10
CA ASN A 129 -18.66 18.58 -0.22
C ASN A 129 -18.23 20.05 -0.49
N ASN A 130 -18.74 21.04 0.24
CA ASN A 130 -18.35 22.45 0.10
C ASN A 130 -17.09 22.84 0.88
N LEU A 131 -16.52 21.97 1.72
CA LEU A 131 -15.30 22.22 2.49
C LEU A 131 -14.06 21.53 1.91
N ILE A 132 -14.15 20.93 0.72
CA ILE A 132 -13.06 20.15 0.11
C ILE A 132 -12.06 21.08 -0.59
N ASN A 133 -11.06 21.52 0.16
CA ASN A 133 -9.99 22.40 -0.28
C ASN A 133 -8.71 22.20 0.55
N SER A 134 -7.59 22.79 0.13
CA SER A 134 -6.29 22.61 0.78
C SER A 134 -6.16 23.28 2.15
N ILE A 135 -6.94 24.32 2.44
CA ILE A 135 -6.91 25.01 3.74
C ILE A 135 -7.57 24.10 4.78
N THR A 136 -8.78 23.61 4.49
CA THR A 136 -9.48 22.66 5.37
C THR A 136 -8.69 21.38 5.60
N LEU A 137 -8.01 20.84 4.57
CA LEU A 137 -7.15 19.68 4.75
C LEU A 137 -5.94 19.98 5.64
N LYS A 138 -5.27 21.14 5.43
CA LYS A 138 -4.14 21.58 6.26
C LYS A 138 -4.54 21.71 7.73
N ASP A 139 -5.67 22.38 7.98
CA ASP A 139 -6.12 22.65 9.34
C ASP A 139 -6.49 21.34 10.07
N ALA A 140 -7.01 20.34 9.35
CA ALA A 140 -7.23 18.99 9.88
C ALA A 140 -5.93 18.21 10.14
N LEU A 141 -4.90 18.34 9.29
CA LEU A 141 -3.59 17.73 9.55
C LEU A 141 -2.90 18.35 10.78
N LEU A 142 -3.06 19.66 10.97
CA LEU A 142 -2.62 20.35 12.18
C LEU A 142 -3.39 19.89 13.42
N SER A 143 -4.71 19.66 13.34
CA SER A 143 -5.46 19.18 14.52
C SER A 143 -4.98 17.80 14.96
N ILE A 144 -4.71 16.86 14.02
CA ILE A 144 -4.13 15.54 14.37
C ILE A 144 -2.86 15.69 15.21
N SER A 145 -1.91 16.52 14.78
CA SER A 145 -0.65 16.76 15.48
C SER A 145 -0.87 17.40 16.86
N ASN A 146 -1.74 18.42 16.95
CA ASN A 146 -2.00 19.11 18.22
C ASN A 146 -2.79 18.26 19.23
N ASP A 147 -3.82 17.55 18.76
CA ASP A 147 -4.77 16.81 19.61
C ASP A 147 -4.17 15.50 20.13
N LEU A 148 -3.30 14.85 19.35
CA LEU A 148 -2.58 13.63 19.73
C LEU A 148 -1.18 13.88 20.31
N GLY A 149 -0.68 15.12 20.28
CA GLY A 149 0.67 15.47 20.71
C GLY A 149 1.78 14.88 19.83
N LEU A 150 1.47 14.55 18.57
CA LEU A 150 2.42 14.01 17.60
C LEU A 150 3.19 15.15 16.89
N PRO A 151 4.48 14.95 16.53
CA PRO A 151 5.15 15.82 15.57
C PRO A 151 4.44 15.76 14.20
N LEU A 152 4.65 16.78 13.37
CA LEU A 152 4.26 16.70 11.96
C LEU A 152 5.20 15.74 11.23
N PRO A 153 4.68 14.86 10.34
CA PRO A 153 5.50 13.86 9.68
C PRO A 153 6.44 14.51 8.66
N ASP A 154 7.60 13.89 8.43
CA ASP A 154 8.54 14.30 7.38
C ASP A 154 7.88 14.22 5.99
N LYS A 155 7.00 13.22 5.79
CA LYS A 155 6.31 13.00 4.52
C LYS A 155 4.93 12.35 4.68
N ILE A 156 4.03 12.70 3.76
CA ILE A 156 2.71 12.07 3.61
C ILE A 156 2.65 11.32 2.27
N ARG A 157 2.36 10.02 2.32
CA ARG A 157 2.05 9.17 1.16
C ARG A 157 0.56 9.25 0.81
N PHE A 158 0.24 9.27 -0.48
CA PHE A 158 -1.15 9.18 -0.96
C PHE A 158 -1.23 8.58 -2.38
N PHE A 159 -2.28 7.82 -2.67
CA PHE A 159 -2.44 7.13 -3.96
C PHE A 159 -3.46 7.79 -4.91
N ARG A 160 -4.29 8.73 -4.43
CA ARG A 160 -5.33 9.40 -5.23
C ARG A 160 -4.78 10.54 -6.09
N SER A 161 -4.51 10.26 -7.37
CA SER A 161 -4.09 11.28 -8.36
C SER A 161 -5.03 12.48 -8.45
N GLN A 162 -6.34 12.27 -8.36
CA GLN A 162 -7.37 13.33 -8.41
C GLN A 162 -7.22 14.37 -7.28
N MET A 163 -6.63 13.98 -6.15
CA MET A 163 -6.48 14.83 -4.96
C MET A 163 -5.10 15.45 -4.83
N GLN A 164 -4.17 15.13 -5.73
CA GLN A 164 -2.78 15.57 -5.69
C GLN A 164 -2.63 17.08 -5.46
N THR A 165 -3.36 17.92 -6.21
CA THR A 165 -3.27 19.39 -6.08
C THR A 165 -3.68 19.89 -4.69
N ILE A 166 -4.70 19.28 -4.08
CA ILE A 166 -5.21 19.65 -2.75
C ILE A 166 -4.22 19.19 -1.66
N ILE A 167 -3.80 17.93 -1.73
CA ILE A 167 -2.87 17.32 -0.77
C ILE A 167 -1.50 18.00 -0.83
N THR A 168 -0.89 18.10 -2.01
CA THR A 168 0.41 18.77 -2.20
C THR A 168 0.40 20.21 -1.67
N ARG A 169 -0.69 20.98 -1.89
CA ARG A 169 -0.77 22.34 -1.37
C ARG A 169 -0.87 22.38 0.16
N ALA A 170 -1.69 21.51 0.76
CA ALA A 170 -1.82 21.41 2.22
C ALA A 170 -0.48 21.03 2.88
N CYS A 171 0.20 19.99 2.37
CA CYS A 171 1.49 19.54 2.90
C CYS A 171 2.58 20.62 2.79
N ASN A 172 2.66 21.31 1.64
CA ASN A 172 3.65 22.38 1.44
C ASN A 172 3.46 23.57 2.40
N GLU A 173 2.23 23.92 2.79
CA GLU A 173 1.96 24.96 3.79
C GLU A 173 2.39 24.53 5.22
N LEU A 174 2.61 23.23 5.45
CA LEU A 174 3.10 22.64 6.71
C LEU A 174 4.57 22.19 6.67
N ALA A 175 5.28 22.46 5.57
CA ALA A 175 6.62 21.93 5.27
C ALA A 175 6.75 20.39 5.22
N ILE A 176 5.62 19.67 5.17
CA ILE A 176 5.57 18.21 5.00
C ILE A 176 5.82 17.85 3.53
N LYS A 177 6.60 16.81 3.26
CA LYS A 177 6.85 16.34 1.87
C LYS A 177 5.68 15.50 1.33
N PRO A 178 4.95 15.95 0.28
CA PRO A 178 3.91 15.14 -0.35
C PRO A 178 4.52 14.09 -1.28
N VAL A 179 4.12 12.82 -1.14
CA VAL A 179 4.64 11.68 -1.92
C VAL A 179 3.48 10.90 -2.58
N PRO A 180 3.21 11.13 -3.88
CA PRO A 180 2.32 10.27 -4.65
C PRO A 180 2.88 8.83 -4.68
N SER A 181 2.17 7.87 -4.09
CA SER A 181 2.62 6.48 -3.93
C SER A 181 1.44 5.52 -3.99
N LYS A 182 1.57 4.41 -4.74
CA LYS A 182 0.64 3.28 -4.63
C LYS A 182 0.97 2.33 -3.47
N ARG A 183 2.18 2.43 -2.89
CA ARG A 183 2.51 1.80 -1.60
C ARG A 183 1.91 2.65 -0.49
N CYS A 184 0.63 2.39 -0.24
CA CYS A 184 -0.11 2.84 0.94
C CYS A 184 -0.89 1.64 1.49
N LEU A 185 -0.19 0.58 1.90
CA LEU A 185 -0.81 -0.74 2.13
C LEU A 185 -1.78 -0.70 3.31
N SER A 186 -1.33 -0.16 4.43
CA SER A 186 -2.05 -0.14 5.69
C SER A 186 -3.32 0.71 5.55
N LEU A 187 -3.21 1.86 4.87
CA LEU A 187 -4.35 2.67 4.47
C LEU A 187 -5.31 1.94 3.51
N VAL A 188 -4.80 1.12 2.59
CA VAL A 188 -5.60 0.32 1.64
C VAL A 188 -6.39 -0.77 2.37
N LEU A 189 -5.74 -1.56 3.22
CA LEU A 189 -6.38 -2.61 4.02
C LEU A 189 -7.43 -2.01 4.97
N TRP A 190 -7.11 -0.87 5.59
CA TRP A 190 -8.04 -0.17 6.48
C TRP A 190 -9.24 0.44 5.73
N LEU A 191 -9.04 0.95 4.50
CA LEU A 191 -10.13 1.38 3.62
C LEU A 191 -11.06 0.24 3.21
N GLU A 192 -10.53 -0.98 3.03
CA GLU A 192 -11.30 -2.18 2.72
C GLU A 192 -12.10 -2.67 3.94
N ASP A 193 -11.48 -2.72 5.13
CA ASP A 193 -12.23 -3.02 6.37
C ASP A 193 -13.36 -2.00 6.57
N ARG A 194 -13.04 -0.69 6.57
CA ARG A 194 -14.04 0.37 6.77
C ARG A 194 -15.16 0.34 5.73
N TYR A 195 -14.91 -0.16 4.52
CA TYR A 195 -15.98 -0.36 3.54
C TYR A 195 -17.02 -1.36 4.04
N GLU A 196 -16.58 -2.51 4.55
CA GLU A 196 -17.43 -3.58 5.07
C GLU A 196 -17.99 -3.29 6.48
N THR A 197 -17.20 -2.66 7.37
CA THR A 197 -17.55 -2.45 8.78
C THR A 197 -18.31 -1.16 9.03
N VAL A 198 -17.98 -0.07 8.31
CA VAL A 198 -18.57 1.27 8.50
C VAL A 198 -19.47 1.66 7.33
N TYR A 199 -18.92 1.77 6.11
CA TYR A 199 -19.64 2.43 5.01
C TYR A 199 -20.88 1.66 4.56
N THR A 200 -20.86 0.31 4.50
CA THR A 200 -22.07 -0.47 4.13
C THR A 200 -23.21 -0.37 5.14
N ARG A 201 -22.91 -0.02 6.40
CA ARG A 201 -23.89 0.11 7.50
C ARG A 201 -24.44 1.52 7.64
N HIS A 202 -23.69 2.52 7.18
CA HIS A 202 -24.07 3.92 7.24
C HIS A 202 -25.45 4.16 6.55
N PRO A 203 -26.41 4.87 7.17
CA PRO A 203 -27.78 5.00 6.65
C PRO A 203 -27.87 5.64 5.26
N GLY A 204 -26.96 6.57 4.95
CA GLY A 204 -26.80 7.20 3.63
C GLY A 204 -26.07 6.35 2.55
N PHE A 205 -25.79 5.06 2.78
CA PHE A 205 -25.01 4.24 1.85
C PHE A 205 -25.72 3.93 0.51
N GLN A 206 -25.01 4.14 -0.59
CA GLN A 206 -25.48 3.86 -1.94
C GLN A 206 -25.22 2.40 -2.32
N LYS A 207 -26.26 1.56 -2.17
CA LYS A 207 -26.23 0.15 -2.61
C LYS A 207 -25.88 0.06 -4.10
N GLY A 208 -24.86 -0.75 -4.43
CA GLY A 208 -24.34 -0.87 -5.80
C GLY A 208 -23.31 0.19 -6.19
N ALA A 209 -22.74 0.93 -5.23
CA ALA A 209 -21.56 1.76 -5.47
C ALA A 209 -20.37 0.93 -6.00
N LYS A 210 -19.49 1.59 -6.75
CA LYS A 210 -18.24 0.98 -7.22
C LYS A 210 -17.27 0.77 -6.05
N PRO A 211 -16.39 -0.26 -6.08
CA PRO A 211 -15.30 -0.40 -5.12
C PRO A 211 -14.48 0.87 -4.98
N LEU A 212 -14.09 1.21 -3.74
CA LEU A 212 -13.27 2.40 -3.46
C LEU A 212 -11.90 2.33 -4.14
N LEU A 213 -11.35 1.13 -4.22
CA LEU A 213 -10.03 0.82 -4.78
C LEU A 213 -10.20 0.06 -6.09
N ALA A 214 -10.89 0.67 -7.05
CA ALA A 214 -10.88 0.15 -8.41
C ALA A 214 -9.43 0.11 -8.90
N LEU A 215 -8.91 -1.09 -9.17
CA LEU A 215 -7.64 -1.26 -9.85
C LEU A 215 -7.77 -0.62 -11.24
N ASP A 216 -7.19 0.58 -11.39
CA ASP A 216 -6.79 1.08 -12.70
C ASP A 216 -5.84 0.04 -13.27
N ASN A 217 -6.37 -0.82 -14.14
CA ASN A 217 -5.61 -1.81 -14.89
C ASN A 217 -5.15 -1.13 -16.19
N PRO A 218 -3.96 -0.48 -16.23
CA PRO A 218 -3.38 -0.15 -17.51
C PRO A 218 -3.20 -1.47 -18.26
N PHE A 219 -3.66 -1.50 -19.52
CA PHE A 219 -3.32 -2.61 -20.41
C PHE A 219 -1.81 -2.87 -20.37
N PRO A 220 -1.33 -4.11 -20.48
CA PRO A 220 0.10 -4.43 -20.41
C PRO A 220 0.89 -3.50 -21.32
N MET A 221 1.63 -2.57 -20.71
CA MET A 221 2.49 -1.63 -21.43
C MET A 221 3.86 -2.27 -21.59
N GLU A 222 4.49 -2.04 -22.74
CA GLU A 222 5.87 -2.45 -22.95
C GLU A 222 6.78 -1.80 -21.91
N LEU A 223 7.71 -2.58 -21.38
CA LEU A 223 8.65 -2.12 -20.38
C LEU A 223 9.65 -1.14 -21.04
N PRO A 224 9.84 0.09 -20.51
CA PRO A 224 10.84 1.02 -21.01
C PRO A 224 12.24 0.40 -21.17
N GLU A 225 12.95 0.74 -22.25
CA GLU A 225 14.20 0.04 -22.64
C GLU A 225 15.27 0.00 -21.54
N ASN A 226 15.34 1.06 -20.72
CA ASN A 226 16.28 1.17 -19.62
C ASN A 226 16.06 0.14 -18.50
N LEU A 227 14.91 -0.54 -18.47
CA LEU A 227 14.54 -1.56 -17.49
C LEU A 227 14.75 -3.00 -17.97
N TYR A 228 15.16 -3.22 -19.23
CA TYR A 228 15.55 -4.57 -19.65
C TYR A 228 16.87 -4.98 -18.98
N GLY A 229 16.80 -6.04 -18.17
CA GLY A 229 17.95 -6.80 -17.72
C GLY A 229 18.57 -7.63 -18.85
N GLU A 230 19.84 -7.99 -18.69
CA GLU A 230 20.60 -8.75 -19.70
C GLU A 230 20.29 -10.25 -19.63
N LYS A 231 20.02 -10.77 -18.43
CA LYS A 231 19.60 -12.16 -18.21
C LYS A 231 18.53 -12.21 -17.13
N TRP A 232 17.60 -13.13 -17.31
CA TRP A 232 16.43 -13.31 -16.46
C TRP A 232 16.36 -14.78 -16.05
N ALA A 233 16.06 -15.06 -14.78
CA ALA A 233 15.83 -16.41 -14.28
C ALA A 233 14.69 -16.41 -13.27
N PHE A 234 13.79 -17.38 -13.36
CA PHE A 234 12.88 -17.66 -12.26
C PHE A 234 13.68 -18.31 -11.12
N VAL A 235 13.49 -17.79 -9.91
CA VAL A 235 14.17 -18.23 -8.70
C VAL A 235 13.15 -18.53 -7.61
N GLN A 236 13.59 -19.25 -6.59
CA GLN A 236 12.84 -19.52 -5.38
C GLN A 236 13.77 -19.31 -4.20
N LEU A 237 13.36 -18.52 -3.21
CA LEU A 237 14.13 -18.24 -2.00
C LEU A 237 13.30 -18.62 -0.76
N PRO A 238 13.89 -19.26 0.26
CA PRO A 238 13.18 -19.53 1.51
C PRO A 238 12.88 -18.22 2.24
N VAL A 239 11.72 -18.12 2.89
CA VAL A 239 11.29 -16.92 3.66
C VAL A 239 12.39 -16.39 4.58
N SER A 240 13.10 -17.29 5.26
CA SER A 240 14.24 -16.97 6.13
C SER A 240 15.32 -16.13 5.43
N ALA A 241 15.75 -16.51 4.23
CA ALA A 241 16.74 -15.75 3.45
C ALA A 241 16.17 -14.41 2.95
N VAL A 242 14.87 -14.35 2.66
CA VAL A 242 14.20 -13.09 2.28
C VAL A 242 14.14 -12.13 3.47
N ARG A 243 13.76 -12.63 4.66
CA ARG A 243 13.71 -11.84 5.91
C ARG A 243 15.11 -11.36 6.33
N GLU A 244 16.15 -12.17 6.13
CA GLU A 244 17.56 -11.77 6.32
C GLU A 244 17.96 -10.61 5.40
N GLU A 245 17.68 -10.70 4.10
CA GLU A 245 18.00 -9.61 3.15
C GLU A 245 17.18 -8.33 3.41
N VAL A 246 15.98 -8.45 4.00
CA VAL A 246 15.17 -7.30 4.46
C VAL A 246 15.80 -6.61 5.67
N SER A 247 16.22 -7.35 6.70
CA SER A 247 16.97 -6.76 7.82
C SER A 247 18.33 -6.19 7.38
N ASN A 248 18.93 -6.76 6.33
CA ASN A 248 20.12 -6.18 5.69
C ASN A 248 19.82 -4.91 4.87
N LEU A 249 18.61 -4.73 4.32
CA LEU A 249 18.22 -3.51 3.60
C LEU A 249 18.20 -2.28 4.53
N GLU A 250 17.59 -2.43 5.71
CA GLU A 250 17.51 -1.39 6.75
C GLU A 250 18.90 -0.89 7.17
N THR A 251 19.87 -1.81 7.29
CA THR A 251 21.24 -1.49 7.71
C THR A 251 22.15 -1.03 6.56
N ARG A 252 21.89 -1.42 5.31
CA ARG A 252 22.78 -1.17 4.16
C ARG A 252 22.36 0.00 3.25
N LEU A 253 21.21 0.64 3.49
CA LEU A 253 20.71 1.78 2.68
C LEU A 253 20.62 1.44 1.17
N VAL A 254 20.26 0.20 0.84
CA VAL A 254 20.08 -0.28 -0.54
C VAL A 254 18.64 -0.05 -1.00
N PHE A 255 18.41 0.04 -2.32
CA PHE A 255 17.06 0.17 -2.87
C PHE A 255 16.23 -1.08 -2.57
N GLY A 256 15.13 -0.89 -1.86
CA GLY A 256 14.13 -1.91 -1.58
C GLY A 256 12.94 -1.31 -0.83
N SER A 257 11.89 -2.11 -0.70
CA SER A 257 10.79 -1.89 0.23
C SER A 257 10.38 -3.26 0.74
N SER A 258 10.14 -3.38 2.04
CA SER A 258 9.55 -4.58 2.62
C SER A 258 8.04 -4.58 2.45
N LEU A 259 7.46 -5.78 2.36
CA LEU A 259 6.09 -6.00 2.75
C LEU A 259 6.07 -6.49 4.20
N ASP A 260 5.20 -5.90 5.02
CA ASP A 260 4.89 -6.41 6.34
C ASP A 260 3.86 -7.53 6.19
N LEU A 261 4.28 -8.77 6.49
CA LEU A 261 3.44 -9.96 6.43
C LEU A 261 2.57 -10.12 7.67
N ASP A 262 3.00 -9.54 8.79
CA ASP A 262 2.33 -9.63 10.08
C ASP A 262 1.07 -8.72 10.07
N LEU A 263 1.15 -7.55 9.42
CA LEU A 263 -0.01 -6.69 9.10
C LEU A 263 -1.05 -7.37 8.17
N LEU A 264 -0.61 -8.27 7.31
CA LEU A 264 -1.50 -9.05 6.43
C LEU A 264 -2.06 -10.30 7.13
N GLY A 265 -1.61 -10.62 8.34
CA GLY A 265 -1.94 -11.85 9.05
C GLY A 265 -1.46 -13.11 8.32
N ILE A 266 -0.37 -13.02 7.56
CA ILE A 266 0.17 -14.14 6.76
C ILE A 266 1.35 -14.77 7.51
N GLU A 267 1.05 -15.79 8.32
CA GLU A 267 2.08 -16.66 8.90
C GLU A 267 2.66 -17.57 7.80
N ILE A 268 3.97 -17.50 7.56
CA ILE A 268 4.69 -18.35 6.59
C ILE A 268 5.88 -19.02 7.30
N GLU A 269 6.06 -20.33 7.10
CA GLU A 269 7.22 -21.06 7.63
C GLU A 269 8.53 -20.61 6.98
N ASP A 270 9.61 -20.52 7.75
CA ASP A 270 10.94 -20.05 7.33
C ASP A 270 11.53 -20.76 6.09
N ASN A 271 11.11 -22.01 5.84
CA ASN A 271 11.54 -22.84 4.71
C ASN A 271 10.61 -22.78 3.50
N THR A 272 9.47 -22.07 3.58
CA THR A 272 8.57 -21.90 2.43
C THR A 272 9.29 -21.15 1.32
N LEU A 273 9.21 -21.66 0.09
CA LEU A 273 9.90 -21.09 -1.06
C LEU A 273 9.03 -20.01 -1.72
N ILE A 274 9.42 -18.74 -1.55
CA ILE A 274 8.82 -17.61 -2.26
C ILE A 274 9.35 -17.59 -3.70
N PRO A 275 8.48 -17.65 -4.73
CA PRO A 275 8.90 -17.53 -6.12
C PRO A 275 9.33 -16.09 -6.46
N GLY A 276 10.19 -15.96 -7.47
CA GLY A 276 10.72 -14.66 -7.86
C GLY A 276 11.40 -14.65 -9.22
N LEU A 277 11.89 -13.47 -9.58
CA LEU A 277 12.56 -13.18 -10.84
C LEU A 277 13.90 -12.52 -10.55
N ALA A 278 14.98 -13.25 -10.79
CA ALA A 278 16.34 -12.73 -10.74
C ALA A 278 16.70 -12.06 -12.07
N VAL A 279 17.24 -10.86 -11.99
CA VAL A 279 17.59 -10.01 -13.14
C VAL A 279 19.06 -9.62 -13.06
N ALA A 280 19.90 -10.30 -13.85
CA ALA A 280 21.31 -9.96 -13.94
C ALA A 280 21.53 -8.86 -15.00
N SER A 281 22.30 -7.84 -14.65
CA SER A 281 22.72 -6.78 -15.58
C SER A 281 23.95 -6.04 -15.05
N SER A 282 24.83 -5.61 -15.94
CA SER A 282 25.84 -4.58 -15.69
C SER A 282 25.28 -3.29 -15.06
N ARG A 283 23.97 -3.04 -15.20
CA ARG A 283 23.23 -1.90 -14.63
C ARG A 283 22.31 -2.30 -13.47
N ALA A 284 22.57 -3.39 -12.76
CA ALA A 284 21.69 -3.91 -11.71
C ALA A 284 21.35 -2.88 -10.61
N LYS A 285 22.28 -2.00 -10.19
CA LYS A 285 22.03 -0.92 -9.21
C LYS A 285 20.93 0.06 -9.65
N PRO A 286 21.09 0.83 -10.75
CA PRO A 286 20.03 1.73 -11.21
C PRO A 286 18.77 0.97 -11.66
N LEU A 287 18.89 -0.28 -12.11
CA LEU A 287 17.74 -1.12 -12.45
C LEU A 287 16.87 -1.42 -11.20
N ALA A 288 17.49 -1.88 -10.09
CA ALA A 288 16.80 -2.10 -8.82
C ALA A 288 16.13 -0.81 -8.31
N GLY A 289 16.85 0.32 -8.35
CA GLY A 289 16.28 1.62 -7.96
C GLY A 289 15.09 2.04 -8.83
N MET A 290 15.12 1.79 -10.15
CA MET A 290 13.99 2.07 -11.02
C MET A 290 12.80 1.12 -10.81
N ILE A 291 13.05 -0.19 -10.62
CA ILE A 291 12.00 -1.18 -10.29
C ILE A 291 11.37 -0.83 -8.94
N ALA A 292 12.16 -0.36 -7.97
CA ALA A 292 11.65 0.09 -6.67
C ALA A 292 10.76 1.35 -6.77
N VAL A 293 10.95 2.21 -7.78
CA VAL A 293 10.11 3.42 -8.01
C VAL A 293 8.87 3.11 -8.84
N LEU A 294 8.98 2.22 -9.83
CA LEU A 294 7.83 1.70 -10.56
C LEU A 294 6.98 0.87 -9.60
N SER A 295 5.81 1.40 -9.22
CA SER A 295 4.85 0.69 -8.37
C SER A 295 4.17 -0.46 -9.11
N PHE A 296 4.94 -1.49 -9.48
CA PHE A 296 4.44 -2.81 -9.79
C PHE A 296 3.77 -3.36 -8.54
N PHE A 297 2.45 -3.54 -8.62
CA PHE A 297 1.60 -3.90 -7.49
C PHE A 297 1.93 -5.27 -6.85
N LEU A 298 2.78 -6.08 -7.51
CA LEU A 298 3.18 -7.41 -7.05
C LEU A 298 4.65 -7.51 -6.58
N THR A 299 5.49 -6.47 -6.73
CA THR A 299 6.90 -6.57 -6.29
C THR A 299 6.99 -6.50 -4.77
N LEU A 300 7.10 -7.68 -4.16
CA LEU A 300 7.12 -7.93 -2.73
C LEU A 300 8.38 -7.36 -2.07
N TYR A 301 9.52 -7.68 -2.68
CA TYR A 301 10.85 -7.24 -2.29
C TYR A 301 11.66 -7.01 -3.56
N CYS A 302 12.46 -5.94 -3.56
CA CYS A 302 13.56 -5.78 -4.50
C CYS A 302 14.83 -5.58 -3.70
N PHE A 303 15.87 -6.37 -3.99
CA PHE A 303 17.16 -6.30 -3.31
C PHE A 303 18.28 -6.66 -4.30
N MET A 304 19.53 -6.45 -3.88
CA MET A 304 20.71 -6.75 -4.67
C MET A 304 21.49 -7.90 -4.05
N ASP A 305 22.03 -8.79 -4.87
CA ASP A 305 23.02 -9.77 -4.43
C ASP A 305 24.20 -9.08 -3.74
N TYR A 306 24.89 -9.80 -2.86
CA TYR A 306 26.03 -9.31 -2.07
C TYR A 306 27.09 -8.56 -2.92
N ASP A 307 27.39 -9.07 -4.12
CA ASP A 307 28.35 -8.51 -5.07
C ASP A 307 27.78 -7.36 -5.94
N ASN A 308 26.51 -6.99 -5.76
CA ASN A 308 25.74 -6.00 -6.54
C ASN A 308 25.65 -6.28 -8.06
N SER A 309 25.81 -7.54 -8.48
CA SER A 309 25.81 -7.97 -9.88
C SER A 309 24.43 -8.32 -10.43
N CYS A 310 23.49 -8.70 -9.56
CA CYS A 310 22.09 -8.96 -9.90
C CYS A 310 21.15 -8.14 -9.02
N ALA A 311 19.96 -7.86 -9.56
CA ALA A 311 18.81 -7.38 -8.82
C ALA A 311 17.75 -8.49 -8.79
N HIS A 312 17.18 -8.77 -7.63
CA HIS A 312 16.08 -9.72 -7.47
C HIS A 312 14.77 -8.96 -7.31
N ALA A 313 13.69 -9.50 -7.87
CA ALA A 313 12.32 -9.07 -7.62
C ALA A 313 11.51 -10.30 -7.20
N LEU A 314 11.03 -10.33 -5.95
CA LEU A 314 10.20 -11.42 -5.43
C LEU A 314 8.72 -11.07 -5.57
N PHE A 315 7.90 -12.11 -5.74
CA PHE A 315 6.46 -12.00 -5.95
C PHE A 315 5.76 -13.07 -5.10
N LEU A 316 4.76 -12.68 -4.30
CA LEU A 316 3.75 -13.63 -3.81
C LEU A 316 2.54 -13.53 -4.75
N ASP A 317 2.03 -14.68 -5.18
CA ASP A 317 0.76 -14.87 -5.88
C ASP A 317 -0.30 -15.40 -4.89
#